data_AF-A0A954G5F5-F1
#
_entry.id   AF-A0A954G5F5-F1
#
_cell.length_a   1.000
_cell.length_b   1.000
_cell.length_c   1.000
_cell.angle_alpha   90.00
_cell.angle_beta   90.00
_cell.angle_gamma   90.00
#
_symmetry.space_group_name_H-M   'P 1'
#
loop_
_entity.id
_entity.type
_entity.pdbx_description
1 polymer ?
#
loop_
_entity_poly.entity_id
_entity_poly.type
_entity_poly.pdbx_seq_one_letter_code
_entity_poly.pdbx_strand_id
1 'polypeptide(L)'
;EAFWSVTVYNKEGFFEPNDLNAYSFNSITSQRDQDGSVTIHFGGDPQATNYLPITDGWNYIVRCYLPGWQIVEGNWTPPAPQPVE
;
A
#
# COMPACT_ATOMS: atom_id res chain seq x y z
N GLU A 1 0.31 -9.78 17.17
CA GLU A 1 -0.13 -8.88 16.07
C GLU A 1 -0.32 -9.75 14.83
N ALA A 2 -1.30 -9.43 13.96
CA ALA A 2 -1.51 -10.20 12.74
C ALA A 2 -0.72 -9.58 11.58
N PHE A 3 -1.34 -8.71 10.78
CA PHE A 3 -0.67 -8.09 9.63
C PHE A 3 -1.37 -6.79 9.23
N TRP A 4 -0.77 -6.03 8.33
CA TRP A 4 -1.42 -4.90 7.65
C TRP A 4 -1.35 -5.09 6.15
N SER A 5 -2.27 -4.46 5.40
CA SER A 5 -2.23 -4.40 3.94
C SER A 5 -2.49 -2.99 3.40
N VAL A 6 -1.97 -2.71 2.21
CA VAL A 6 -2.24 -1.53 1.41
C VAL A 6 -2.76 -2.01 0.07
N THR A 7 -3.91 -1.49 -0.37
CA THR A 7 -4.61 -1.97 -1.56
C THR A 7 -5.07 -0.81 -2.42
N VAL A 8 -4.82 -0.88 -3.73
CA VAL A 8 -5.21 0.14 -4.72
C VAL A 8 -6.56 -0.20 -5.34
N TYR A 9 -7.36 0.84 -5.58
CA TYR A 9 -8.64 0.77 -6.27
C TYR A 9 -8.68 1.86 -7.35
N ASN A 10 -9.40 1.58 -8.44
CA ASN A 10 -9.71 2.59 -9.44
C ASN A 10 -10.70 3.64 -8.88
N LYS A 11 -10.98 4.68 -9.69
CA LYS A 11 -11.91 5.77 -9.32
C LYS A 11 -13.31 5.31 -8.89
N GLU A 12 -13.73 4.11 -9.30
CA GLU A 12 -15.04 3.51 -8.99
C GLU A 12 -14.99 2.63 -7.72
N GLY A 13 -13.82 2.46 -7.12
CA GLY A 13 -13.63 1.64 -5.92
C GLY A 13 -13.42 0.15 -6.19
N PHE A 14 -13.08 -0.24 -7.42
CA PHE A 14 -12.81 -1.64 -7.80
C PHE A 14 -11.34 -1.89 -8.08
N PHE A 15 -10.94 -3.16 -8.13
CA PHE A 15 -9.64 -3.53 -8.69
C PHE A 15 -9.66 -3.32 -10.20
N GLU A 16 -8.63 -2.66 -10.72
CA GLU A 16 -8.41 -2.55 -12.15
C GLU A 16 -7.50 -3.70 -12.61
N PRO A 17 -7.97 -4.63 -13.46
CA PRO A 17 -7.12 -5.65 -14.04
C PRO A 17 -5.87 -5.06 -14.68
N ASN A 18 -4.72 -5.66 -14.39
CA ASN A 18 -3.43 -5.23 -14.92
C ASN A 18 -2.55 -6.44 -15.23
N ASP A 19 -1.55 -6.25 -16.08
CA ASP A 19 -0.68 -7.32 -16.59
C ASP A 19 0.14 -8.01 -15.48
N LEU A 20 0.31 -7.34 -14.32
CA LEU A 20 1.03 -7.88 -13.17
C LEU A 20 0.14 -8.70 -12.24
N ASN A 21 -1.19 -8.65 -12.42
CA ASN A 21 -2.19 -9.16 -11.49
C ASN A 21 -1.91 -8.73 -10.03
N ALA A 22 -1.42 -7.50 -9.86
CA ALA A 22 -0.98 -6.93 -8.60
C ALA A 22 -1.92 -5.81 -8.15
N TYR A 23 -2.42 -5.89 -6.91
CA TYR A 23 -3.41 -4.95 -6.36
C TYR A 23 -3.12 -4.51 -4.93
N SER A 24 -2.25 -5.24 -4.23
CA SER A 24 -1.97 -4.98 -2.82
C SER A 24 -0.60 -5.49 -2.39
N PHE A 25 -0.05 -4.82 -1.38
CA PHE A 25 1.08 -5.29 -0.58
C PHE A 25 0.70 -5.38 0.89
N ASN A 26 1.42 -6.19 1.67
CA ASN A 26 1.15 -6.39 3.08
C ASN A 26 2.44 -6.68 3.86
N SER A 27 2.36 -6.69 5.19
CA SER A 27 3.54 -6.87 6.06
C SER A 27 4.27 -8.21 5.93
N ILE A 28 3.69 -9.17 5.20
CA ILE A 28 4.22 -10.53 4.97
C ILE A 28 4.88 -10.63 3.59
N THR A 29 4.25 -10.09 2.53
CA THR A 29 4.71 -10.25 1.15
C THR A 29 5.53 -9.09 0.63
N SER A 30 5.56 -7.95 1.33
CA SER A 30 6.34 -6.79 0.91
C SER A 30 7.84 -7.02 1.15
N GLN A 31 8.65 -6.52 0.23
CA GLN A 31 10.07 -6.36 0.45
C GLN A 31 10.31 -5.22 1.45
N ARG A 32 11.23 -5.45 2.39
CA ARG A 32 11.62 -4.46 3.41
C ARG A 32 12.88 -3.72 2.99
N ASP A 33 12.91 -2.45 3.37
CA ASP A 33 14.09 -1.59 3.27
C ASP A 33 15.12 -1.95 4.35
N GLN A 34 16.33 -1.40 4.25
CA GLN A 34 17.43 -1.72 5.17
C GLN A 34 17.14 -1.35 6.64
N ASP A 35 16.30 -0.33 6.85
CA ASP A 35 15.85 0.10 8.18
C ASP A 35 14.65 -0.71 8.70
N GLY A 36 14.19 -1.70 7.94
CA GLY A 36 13.05 -2.57 8.27
C GLY A 36 11.68 -1.99 7.90
N SER A 37 11.62 -0.75 7.38
CA SER A 37 10.42 -0.15 6.83
C SER A 37 10.01 -0.80 5.51
N VAL A 38 8.84 -0.42 4.99
CA VAL A 38 8.35 -0.87 3.68
C VAL A 38 7.93 0.36 2.89
N THR A 39 8.60 0.57 1.77
CA THR A 39 8.20 1.53 0.74
C THR A 39 7.30 0.85 -0.29
N ILE A 40 6.14 1.46 -0.62
CA ILE A 40 5.22 0.99 -1.67
C ILE A 40 5.20 2.05 -2.78
N HIS A 41 5.45 1.63 -4.02
CA HIS A 41 5.48 2.53 -5.17
C HIS A 41 4.15 2.48 -5.91
N PHE A 42 3.44 3.60 -5.95
CA PHE A 42 2.18 3.74 -6.68
C PHE A 42 2.44 4.34 -8.05
N GLY A 43 2.38 3.53 -9.10
CA GLY A 43 2.80 3.97 -10.44
C GLY A 43 4.28 4.37 -10.49
N GLY A 44 4.65 5.10 -11.55
CA GLY A 44 6.05 5.45 -11.81
C GLY A 44 6.82 4.30 -12.46
N ASP A 45 8.00 3.99 -11.94
CA ASP A 45 8.89 2.95 -12.46
C ASP A 45 8.36 1.53 -12.16
N PRO A 46 7.98 0.72 -13.17
CA PRO A 46 7.51 -0.65 -12.97
C PRO A 46 8.58 -1.62 -12.43
N GLN A 47 9.86 -1.22 -12.44
CA GLN A 47 10.95 -2.00 -11.84
C GLN A 47 11.16 -1.69 -10.35
N ALA A 48 10.46 -0.68 -9.81
CA ALA A 48 10.54 -0.36 -8.39
C ALA A 48 10.04 -1.52 -7.52
N THR A 49 10.61 -1.65 -6.33
CA THR A 49 10.18 -2.65 -5.34
C THR A 49 8.77 -2.35 -4.86
N ASN A 50 7.98 -3.38 -4.55
CA ASN A 50 6.60 -3.23 -4.09
C ASN A 50 5.74 -2.31 -4.99
N TYR A 51 5.93 -2.40 -6.32
CA TYR A 51 5.22 -1.58 -7.30
C TYR A 51 3.76 -2.01 -7.47
N LEU A 52 2.84 -1.05 -7.36
CA LEU A 52 1.43 -1.20 -7.68
C LEU A 52 1.07 -0.30 -8.88
N PRO A 53 0.53 -0.89 -9.97
CA PRO A 53 -0.08 -0.09 -11.03
C PRO A 53 -1.23 0.76 -10.47
N ILE A 54 -1.35 1.98 -10.98
CA ILE A 54 -2.43 2.92 -10.66
C ILE A 54 -3.17 3.34 -11.92
N THR A 55 -4.37 3.88 -11.74
CA THR A 55 -5.22 4.42 -12.80
C THR A 55 -5.59 5.88 -12.51
N ASP A 56 -6.06 6.60 -13.52
CA ASP A 56 -6.54 7.97 -13.32
C ASP A 56 -7.68 8.00 -12.28
N GLY A 57 -7.51 8.84 -11.25
CA GLY A 57 -8.46 8.98 -10.15
C GLY A 57 -8.46 7.82 -9.15
N TRP A 58 -7.40 7.00 -9.12
CA TRP A 58 -7.23 5.93 -8.14
C TRP A 58 -7.34 6.39 -6.68
N ASN A 59 -7.60 5.43 -5.80
CA ASN A 59 -7.51 5.58 -4.35
C ASN A 59 -6.90 4.33 -3.73
N TYR A 60 -6.62 4.37 -2.43
CA TYR A 60 -6.09 3.22 -1.71
C TYR A 60 -6.66 3.13 -0.29
N ILE A 61 -6.58 1.92 0.27
CA ILE A 61 -6.96 1.65 1.66
C ILE A 61 -5.81 0.95 2.36
N VAL A 62 -5.46 1.46 3.55
CA VAL A 62 -4.62 0.76 4.52
C VAL A 62 -5.53 0.01 5.48
N ARG A 63 -5.35 -1.31 5.62
CA ARG A 63 -6.08 -2.14 6.58
C ARG A 63 -5.11 -2.73 7.60
N CYS A 64 -5.43 -2.61 8.88
CA CYS A 64 -4.68 -3.27 9.95
C CYS A 64 -5.54 -4.38 10.55
N TYR A 65 -4.99 -5.59 10.59
CA TYR A 65 -5.64 -6.77 11.14
C TYR A 65 -5.05 -7.03 12.53
N LEU A 66 -5.92 -7.03 13.54
CA LEU A 66 -5.53 -7.05 14.96
C LEU A 66 -4.52 -5.92 15.30
N PRO A 67 -4.89 -4.64 15.07
CA PRO A 67 -4.01 -3.51 15.35
C PRO A 67 -3.77 -3.34 16.85
N GLY A 68 -2.58 -2.83 17.21
CA GLY A 68 -2.30 -2.36 18.56
C GLY A 68 -3.09 -1.09 18.93
N TRP A 69 -3.17 -0.79 20.23
CA TRP A 69 -3.96 0.33 20.75
C TRP A 69 -3.56 1.70 20.20
N GLN A 70 -2.29 1.93 19.84
CA GLN A 70 -1.87 3.19 19.25
C GLN A 70 -2.61 3.51 17.94
N ILE A 71 -2.94 2.49 17.14
CA ILE A 71 -3.70 2.66 15.89
C ILE A 71 -5.19 2.84 16.22
N VAL A 72 -5.72 2.04 17.15
CA VAL A 72 -7.15 2.08 17.55
C VAL A 72 -7.53 3.42 18.14
N GLU A 73 -6.67 4.00 18.96
CA GLU A 73 -6.87 5.32 19.59
C GLU A 73 -6.50 6.49 18.67
N GLY A 74 -5.94 6.22 17.48
CA GLY A 74 -5.51 7.24 16.53
C GLY A 74 -4.21 7.98 16.92
N ASN A 75 -3.49 7.48 17.94
CA ASN A 75 -2.18 7.99 18.34
C ASN A 75 -1.09 7.74 17.29
N TRP A 76 -1.34 6.82 16.36
CA TRP A 76 -0.54 6.59 15.17
C TRP A 76 -1.44 6.37 13.96
N THR A 77 -1.06 6.96 12.83
CA THR A 77 -1.67 6.74 11.52
C THR A 77 -0.58 6.42 10.49
N PRO A 78 -0.89 5.63 9.44
CA PRO A 78 0.05 5.40 8.36
C PRO A 78 0.45 6.73 7.69
N PRO A 79 1.68 6.85 7.18
CA PRO A 79 2.12 8.04 6.47
C PRO A 79 1.31 8.23 5.18
N ALA A 80 1.08 9.49 4.81
CA ALA A 80 0.48 9.82 3.53
C ALA A 80 1.46 9.54 2.38
N PRO A 81 1.01 9.04 1.22
CA PRO A 81 1.84 8.87 0.04
C PRO A 81 2.36 10.23 -0.42
N GLN A 82 3.63 10.25 -0.84
CA GLN A 82 4.29 11.44 -1.35
C GLN A 82 4.38 11.34 -2.88
N PRO A 83 4.09 12.42 -3.63
CA PRO A 83 4.41 12.48 -5.05
C PRO A 83 5.91 12.24 -5.25
N VAL A 84 6.25 11.43 -6.24
CA VAL A 84 7.64 11.25 -6.69
C VAL A 84 7.86 12.25 -7.83
N GLU A 85 8.96 13.01 -7.76
CA GLU A 85 9.39 13.95 -8.82
C GLU A 85 9.92 13.22 -10.05
#